data_AF-A0A212R955-F1
#
_entry.id   AF-A0A212R955-F1
#
_cell.length_a   1.000
_cell.length_b   1.000
_cell.length_c   1.000
_cell.angle_alpha   90.00
_cell.angle_beta   90.00
_cell.angle_gamma   90.00
#
_symmetry.space_group_name_H-M   'P 1'
#
loop_
_entity.id
_entity.type
_entity.pdbx_description
1 polymer ?
#
loop_
_entity_poly.entity_id
_entity_poly.type
_entity_poly.pdbx_seq_one_letter_code
_entity_poly.pdbx_strand_id
1 'polypeptide(L)'
;MQALGGEPLLVLGRSPFAPGLREAVARALPDLPLWDWVDYAAVFPELDLVIHHGGMGTTHAALVYGIPQLVVPHAGEQHLQARRVEAAGVGLSMRPAEATPQRWQALIAALLQEPTFRDRAQVWAQRMEAAGGVEEAAAQLIESREP
;
A
#
# COMPACT_ATOMS: atom_id res chain seq x y z
N MET A 1 -4.55 -16.98 8.19
CA MET A 1 -4.49 -16.39 6.84
C MET A 1 -5.29 -17.22 5.82
N GLN A 2 -5.31 -18.56 5.91
CA GLN A 2 -6.24 -19.41 5.13
C GLN A 2 -7.73 -18.99 5.22
N ALA A 3 -8.16 -18.35 6.31
CA ALA A 3 -9.52 -17.88 6.48
C ALA A 3 -9.94 -16.69 5.57
N LEU A 4 -8.99 -16.03 4.90
CA LEU A 4 -9.25 -14.84 4.06
C LEU A 4 -9.07 -15.09 2.55
N GLY A 5 -8.67 -16.30 2.14
CA GLY A 5 -8.75 -16.74 0.74
C GLY A 5 -7.70 -16.21 -0.25
N GLY A 6 -6.56 -15.67 0.21
CA GLY A 6 -5.49 -15.16 -0.66
C GLY A 6 -4.09 -15.66 -0.30
N GLU A 7 -3.16 -15.60 -1.26
CA GLU A 7 -1.76 -15.94 -1.07
C GLU A 7 -0.96 -14.68 -0.66
N PRO A 8 -0.50 -14.58 0.61
CA PRO A 8 0.27 -13.43 1.04
C PRO A 8 1.70 -13.44 0.51
N LEU A 9 2.17 -12.27 0.10
CA LEU A 9 3.56 -11.99 -0.22
C LEU A 9 4.14 -11.03 0.83
N LEU A 10 5.26 -11.38 1.45
CA LEU A 10 5.92 -10.51 2.43
C LEU A 10 7.24 -9.95 1.89
N VAL A 11 7.38 -8.63 1.94
CA VAL A 11 8.59 -7.90 1.55
C VAL A 11 9.18 -7.22 2.79
N LEU A 12 10.38 -7.61 3.22
CA LEU A 12 11.05 -7.06 4.41
C LEU A 12 12.12 -6.00 4.11
N GLY A 13 12.47 -5.82 2.84
CA GLY A 13 13.60 -4.96 2.46
C GLY A 13 14.95 -5.68 2.61
N ARG A 14 15.97 -5.16 1.92
CA ARG A 14 17.34 -5.71 1.93
C ARG A 14 18.09 -5.54 3.26
N SER A 15 17.62 -4.64 4.13
CA SER A 15 18.26 -4.34 5.41
C SER A 15 17.19 -4.01 6.46
N PRO A 16 16.56 -5.02 7.09
CA PRO A 16 15.59 -4.77 8.14
C PRO A 16 16.25 -4.05 9.32
N PHE A 17 15.53 -3.07 9.91
CA PHE A 17 16.04 -2.25 11.02
C PHE A 17 16.38 -3.05 12.28
N ALA A 18 15.81 -4.25 12.44
CA ALA A 18 16.07 -5.13 13.56
C ALA A 18 16.96 -6.31 13.12
N PRO A 19 18.19 -6.45 13.69
CA PRO A 19 19.02 -7.62 13.48
C PRO A 19 18.26 -8.90 13.83
N GLY A 20 18.36 -9.94 13.00
CA GLY A 20 17.69 -11.22 13.26
C GLY A 20 16.20 -11.27 12.89
N LEU A 21 15.60 -10.17 12.41
CA LEU A 21 14.17 -10.12 12.08
C LEU A 21 13.80 -11.09 10.96
N ARG A 22 14.63 -11.14 9.91
CA ARG A 22 14.41 -12.03 8.75
C ARG A 22 14.38 -13.50 9.20
N GLU A 23 15.33 -13.89 10.03
CA GLU A 23 15.42 -15.24 10.58
C GLU A 23 14.26 -15.54 11.54
N ALA A 24 13.85 -14.56 12.34
CA ALA A 24 12.69 -14.71 13.23
C ALA A 24 11.39 -14.92 12.44
N VAL A 25 11.18 -14.14 11.37
CA VAL A 25 10.00 -14.27 10.49
C VAL A 25 10.03 -15.61 9.76
N ALA A 26 11.16 -16.00 9.17
CA ALA A 26 11.28 -17.27 8.46
C ALA A 26 11.01 -18.49 9.37
N ARG A 27 11.41 -18.43 10.66
CA ARG A 27 11.07 -19.47 11.63
C ARG A 27 9.60 -19.48 12.02
N ALA A 28 8.99 -18.30 12.15
CA ALA A 28 7.60 -18.18 12.56
C ALA A 28 6.62 -18.54 11.43
N LEU A 29 7.00 -18.29 10.18
CA LEU A 29 6.16 -18.42 8.98
C LEU A 29 6.96 -19.13 7.86
N PRO A 30 7.25 -20.43 8.01
CA PRO A 30 8.14 -21.16 7.09
C PRO A 30 7.61 -21.27 5.67
N ASP A 31 6.29 -21.27 5.49
CA ASP A 31 5.63 -21.42 4.19
C ASP A 31 5.34 -20.07 3.50
N LEU A 32 5.69 -18.94 4.13
CA LEU A 32 5.43 -17.60 3.60
C LEU A 32 6.60 -17.15 2.72
N PRO A 33 6.39 -16.88 1.41
CA PRO A 33 7.45 -16.34 0.56
C PRO A 33 7.95 -15.01 1.09
N LEU A 34 9.27 -14.95 1.36
CA LEU A 34 9.93 -13.78 1.91
C LEU A 34 10.89 -13.13 0.92
N TRP A 35 10.59 -11.90 0.54
CA TRP A 35 11.27 -11.16 -0.52
C TRP A 35 12.00 -9.95 0.05
N ASP A 36 13.15 -9.62 -0.53
CA ASP A 36 13.91 -8.42 -0.15
C ASP A 36 13.43 -7.18 -0.90
N TRP A 37 12.89 -7.38 -2.11
CA TRP A 37 12.42 -6.34 -2.99
C TRP A 37 11.49 -6.95 -4.03
N VAL A 38 10.54 -6.16 -4.54
CA VAL A 38 9.64 -6.54 -5.62
C VAL A 38 9.53 -5.38 -6.61
N ASP A 39 9.40 -5.72 -7.89
CA ASP A 39 9.03 -4.75 -8.92
C ASP A 39 7.53 -4.46 -8.81
N TYR A 40 7.18 -3.20 -8.56
CA TYR A 40 5.78 -2.81 -8.45
C TYR A 40 5.03 -3.06 -9.77
N ALA A 41 5.65 -2.80 -10.92
CA ALA A 41 4.99 -3.02 -12.20
C ALA A 41 4.67 -4.51 -12.46
N ALA A 42 5.47 -5.42 -11.91
CA ALA A 42 5.25 -6.86 -12.05
C ALA A 42 4.26 -7.42 -11.04
N VAL A 43 4.18 -6.83 -9.84
CA VAL A 43 3.41 -7.41 -8.71
C VAL A 43 2.09 -6.70 -8.47
N PHE A 44 2.06 -5.37 -8.54
CA PHE A 44 0.89 -4.57 -8.15
C PHE A 44 -0.37 -4.86 -8.97
N PRO A 45 -0.31 -5.12 -10.29
CA PRO A 45 -1.49 -5.49 -11.06
C PRO A 45 -2.25 -6.72 -10.54
N GLU A 46 -1.56 -7.62 -9.83
CA GLU A 46 -2.12 -8.87 -9.30
C GLU A 46 -2.57 -8.76 -7.84
N LEU A 47 -2.42 -7.59 -7.20
CA LEU A 47 -2.73 -7.43 -5.77
C LEU A 47 -4.19 -7.05 -5.53
N ASP A 48 -4.81 -7.75 -4.57
CA ASP A 48 -6.11 -7.35 -4.04
C ASP A 48 -6.06 -6.30 -2.94
N LEU A 49 -4.95 -6.25 -2.22
CA LEU A 49 -4.74 -5.38 -1.06
C LEU A 49 -3.25 -5.23 -0.84
N VAL A 50 -2.82 -4.01 -0.47
CA VAL A 50 -1.46 -3.76 0.04
C VAL A 50 -1.50 -3.29 1.48
N ILE A 51 -0.66 -3.88 2.33
CA ILE A 51 -0.47 -3.49 3.73
C ILE A 51 0.91 -2.87 3.86
N HIS A 52 1.02 -1.62 4.30
CA HIS A 52 2.32 -0.93 4.36
C HIS A 52 2.36 0.16 5.44
N HIS A 53 3.55 0.66 5.72
CA HIS A 53 3.80 1.63 6.79
C HIS A 53 3.36 3.07 6.46
N GLY A 54 2.82 3.36 5.29
CA GLY A 54 2.45 4.72 4.87
C GLY A 54 3.55 5.54 4.18
N GLY A 55 4.61 4.91 3.70
CA GLY A 55 5.60 5.59 2.84
C GLY A 55 4.96 6.15 1.57
N MET A 56 5.35 7.36 1.18
CA MET A 56 4.75 8.10 0.05
C MET A 56 4.81 7.31 -1.27
N GLY A 57 5.94 6.67 -1.58
CA GLY A 57 6.11 5.90 -2.81
C GLY A 57 5.14 4.73 -2.93
N THR A 58 5.01 3.89 -1.89
CA THR A 58 4.05 2.77 -1.88
C THR A 58 2.60 3.27 -1.90
N THR A 59 2.30 4.32 -1.13
CA THR A 59 0.94 4.90 -1.08
C THR A 59 0.50 5.37 -2.47
N HIS A 60 1.40 6.08 -3.16
CA HIS A 60 1.16 6.60 -4.50
C HIS A 60 1.06 5.48 -5.53
N ALA A 61 1.97 4.51 -5.52
CA ALA A 61 1.92 3.36 -6.43
C ALA A 61 0.60 2.61 -6.29
N ALA A 62 0.15 2.33 -5.07
CA ALA A 62 -1.11 1.64 -4.84
C ALA A 62 -2.33 2.43 -5.35
N LEU A 63 -2.30 3.77 -5.30
CA LEU A 63 -3.31 4.60 -5.95
C LEU A 63 -3.27 4.48 -7.48
N VAL A 64 -2.09 4.55 -8.09
CA VAL A 64 -1.91 4.42 -9.55
C VAL A 64 -2.43 3.08 -10.06
N TYR A 65 -2.18 2.00 -9.33
CA TYR A 65 -2.67 0.66 -9.68
C TYR A 65 -4.10 0.37 -9.19
N GLY A 66 -4.76 1.32 -8.52
CA GLY A 66 -6.14 1.16 -8.07
C GLY A 66 -6.34 0.07 -7.01
N ILE A 67 -5.37 -0.08 -6.10
CA ILE A 67 -5.35 -1.13 -5.08
C ILE A 67 -5.81 -0.56 -3.73
N PRO A 68 -6.76 -1.22 -3.04
CA PRO A 68 -7.07 -0.93 -1.64
C PRO A 68 -5.85 -1.00 -0.72
N GLN A 69 -5.79 -0.14 0.30
CA GLN A 69 -4.61 -0.01 1.16
C GLN A 69 -4.95 -0.14 2.65
N LEU A 70 -4.14 -0.88 3.40
CA LEU A 70 -4.13 -0.84 4.86
C LEU A 70 -2.82 -0.19 5.34
N VAL A 71 -2.93 0.99 5.93
CA VAL A 71 -1.78 1.76 6.38
C VAL A 71 -1.54 1.55 7.87
N VAL A 72 -0.32 1.15 8.24
CA VAL A 72 0.13 1.01 9.64
C VAL A 72 1.25 2.00 9.92
N PRO A 73 0.94 3.28 10.18
CA PRO A 73 1.94 4.33 10.30
C PRO A 73 2.69 4.27 11.63
N HIS A 74 4.01 4.47 11.57
CA HIS A 74 4.90 4.48 12.73
C HIS A 74 5.34 5.88 13.13
N ALA A 75 5.59 6.78 12.17
CA ALA A 75 6.08 8.13 12.47
C ALA A 75 5.86 9.14 11.34
N GLY A 76 5.93 10.43 11.68
CA GLY A 76 6.10 11.53 10.72
C GLY A 76 5.03 11.58 9.62
N GLU A 77 5.48 11.70 8.37
CA GLU A 77 4.62 11.83 7.20
C GLU A 77 3.71 10.61 6.96
N GLN A 78 4.04 9.45 7.55
CA GLN A 78 3.22 8.24 7.42
C GLN A 78 1.81 8.44 7.98
N HIS A 79 1.67 9.22 9.06
CA HIS A 79 0.35 9.55 9.61
C HIS A 79 -0.46 10.45 8.68
N LEU A 80 0.20 11.35 7.94
CA LEU A 80 -0.46 12.19 6.95
C LEU A 80 -0.93 11.34 5.76
N GLN A 81 -0.11 10.39 5.31
CA GLN A 81 -0.47 9.46 4.24
C GLN A 81 -1.64 8.56 4.65
N ALA A 82 -1.64 8.01 5.87
CA ALA A 82 -2.76 7.24 6.41
C ALA A 82 -4.08 8.03 6.37
N ARG A 83 -4.07 9.28 6.85
CA ARG A 83 -5.26 10.15 6.82
C ARG A 83 -5.74 10.44 5.40
N ARG A 84 -4.82 10.60 4.44
CA ARG A 84 -5.17 10.84 3.03
C ARG A 84 -5.79 9.61 2.39
N VAL A 85 -5.27 8.41 2.69
CA VAL A 85 -5.85 7.13 2.26
C VAL A 85 -7.29 6.98 2.73
N GLU A 86 -7.54 7.23 4.02
CA GLU A 86 -8.88 7.17 4.60
C GLU A 86 -9.80 8.25 4.01
N ALA A 87 -9.34 9.51 3.93
CA ALA A 87 -10.13 10.61 3.37
C ALA A 87 -10.48 10.41 1.89
N ALA A 88 -9.60 9.76 1.11
CA ALA A 88 -9.85 9.41 -0.28
C ALA A 88 -10.87 8.27 -0.43
N GLY A 89 -11.09 7.48 0.64
CA GLY A 89 -11.93 6.30 0.67
C GLY A 89 -11.29 5.07 0.01
N VAL A 90 -9.96 5.05 -0.14
CA VAL A 90 -9.22 3.98 -0.84
C VAL A 90 -8.61 2.96 0.11
N GLY A 91 -8.83 3.12 1.41
CA GLY A 91 -8.22 2.26 2.40
C GLY A 91 -8.55 2.64 3.83
N LEU A 92 -7.93 1.91 4.75
CA LEU A 92 -8.08 2.08 6.20
C LEU A 92 -6.70 2.23 6.83
N SER A 93 -6.66 2.73 8.06
CA SER A 93 -5.45 2.73 8.86
C SER A 93 -5.66 2.17 10.26
N MET A 94 -4.56 1.71 10.87
CA MET A 94 -4.52 1.43 12.30
C MET A 94 -3.15 1.76 12.88
N ARG A 95 -3.13 2.16 14.14
CA ARG A 95 -1.88 2.40 14.87
C ARG A 95 -1.24 1.06 15.25
N PRO A 96 0.10 0.95 15.30
CA PRO A 96 0.77 -0.27 15.74
C PRO A 96 0.29 -0.81 17.10
N ALA A 97 -0.07 0.08 18.03
CA ALA A 97 -0.59 -0.30 19.36
C ALA A 97 -1.99 -0.97 19.32
N GLU A 98 -2.70 -0.90 18.20
CA GLU A 98 -4.03 -1.46 18.00
C GLU A 98 -3.99 -2.83 17.29
N ALA A 99 -2.80 -3.31 16.92
CA ALA A 99 -2.55 -4.44 16.04
C ALA A 99 -2.81 -5.81 16.70
N THR A 100 -4.05 -6.06 17.13
CA THR A 100 -4.50 -7.36 17.61
C THR A 100 -4.89 -8.28 16.43
N PRO A 101 -4.82 -9.61 16.58
CA PRO A 101 -5.25 -10.54 15.53
C PRO A 101 -6.68 -10.28 15.02
N GLN A 102 -7.60 -9.94 15.94
CA GLN A 102 -9.00 -9.64 15.61
C GLN A 102 -9.10 -8.34 14.81
N ARG A 103 -8.30 -7.31 15.16
CA ARG A 103 -8.28 -6.06 14.43
C ARG A 103 -7.72 -6.24 13.02
N TRP A 104 -6.64 -7.00 12.87
CA TRP A 104 -6.09 -7.37 11.56
C TRP A 104 -7.13 -8.07 10.68
N GLN A 105 -7.79 -9.10 11.21
CA GLN A 105 -8.80 -9.85 10.48
C GLN A 105 -9.97 -8.95 10.04
N ALA A 106 -10.47 -8.11 10.94
CA ALA A 106 -11.58 -7.21 10.63
C ALA A 106 -11.23 -6.20 9.52
N LEU A 107 -10.06 -5.55 9.60
CA LEU A 107 -9.65 -4.55 8.61
C LEU A 107 -9.35 -5.17 7.24
N ILE A 108 -8.67 -6.32 7.22
CA ILE A 108 -8.37 -7.02 5.96
C ILE A 108 -9.67 -7.53 5.33
N ALA A 109 -10.59 -8.10 6.13
CA ALA A 109 -11.88 -8.56 5.62
C ALA A 109 -12.69 -7.40 5.03
N ALA A 110 -12.76 -6.26 5.72
CA ALA A 110 -13.44 -5.07 5.19
C ALA A 110 -12.86 -4.63 3.84
N LEU A 111 -11.53 -4.51 3.74
CA LEU A 111 -10.87 -4.06 2.51
C LEU A 111 -11.00 -5.02 1.33
N LEU A 112 -11.07 -6.33 1.60
CA LEU A 112 -11.22 -7.35 0.56
C LEU A 112 -12.69 -7.60 0.17
N GLN A 113 -13.64 -7.41 1.09
CA GLN A 113 -15.03 -7.80 0.89
C GLN A 113 -15.96 -6.62 0.60
N GLU A 114 -15.62 -5.40 0.99
CA GLU A 114 -16.39 -4.20 0.68
C GLU A 114 -15.92 -3.62 -0.67
N PRO A 115 -16.72 -3.72 -1.76
CA PRO A 115 -16.29 -3.31 -3.09
C PRO A 115 -15.95 -1.82 -3.19
N THR A 116 -16.54 -1.02 -2.30
CA THR A 116 -16.37 0.44 -2.25
C THR A 116 -14.90 0.86 -2.19
N PHE A 117 -14.03 0.15 -1.47
CA PHE A 117 -12.61 0.50 -1.42
C PHE A 117 -11.93 0.33 -2.77
N ARG A 118 -12.21 -0.78 -3.47
CA ARG A 118 -11.67 -1.06 -4.80
C ARG A 118 -12.22 -0.08 -5.83
N ASP A 119 -13.54 0.16 -5.82
CA ASP A 119 -14.18 1.11 -6.74
C ASP A 119 -13.58 2.51 -6.58
N ARG A 120 -13.38 2.95 -5.32
CA ARG A 120 -12.75 4.25 -5.02
C ARG A 120 -11.31 4.28 -5.46
N ALA A 121 -10.54 3.21 -5.25
CA ALA A 121 -9.15 3.14 -5.69
C ALA A 121 -9.05 3.21 -7.22
N GLN A 122 -9.92 2.52 -7.96
CA GLN A 122 -10.00 2.59 -9.42
C GLN A 122 -10.36 4.00 -9.93
N VAL A 123 -11.31 4.68 -9.27
CA VAL A 123 -11.63 6.09 -9.60
C VAL A 123 -10.42 6.99 -9.44
N TRP A 124 -9.62 6.79 -8.39
CA TRP A 124 -8.38 7.56 -8.21
C TRP A 124 -7.31 7.21 -9.22
N ALA A 125 -7.13 5.93 -9.57
CA ALA A 125 -6.22 5.48 -10.62
C ALA A 125 -6.52 6.19 -11.95
N GLN A 126 -7.79 6.19 -12.37
CA GLN A 126 -8.26 6.88 -13.58
C GLN A 126 -8.01 8.39 -13.53
N ARG A 127 -8.20 9.03 -12.37
CA ARG A 127 -7.90 10.46 -12.19
C ARG A 127 -6.41 10.76 -12.31
N MET A 128 -5.57 9.88 -11.79
CA MET A 128 -4.11 10.05 -11.87
C MET A 128 -3.60 9.84 -13.29
N GLU A 129 -4.14 8.86 -14.00
CA GLU A 129 -3.87 8.65 -15.43
C GLU A 129 -4.31 9.88 -16.26
N ALA A 130 -5.53 10.37 -16.04
CA ALA A 130 -6.06 11.55 -16.73
C ALA A 130 -5.31 12.85 -16.41
N ALA A 131 -4.51 12.89 -15.34
CA ALA A 131 -3.68 14.06 -15.02
C ALA A 131 -2.43 14.18 -15.93
N GLY A 132 -2.17 13.21 -16.81
CA GLY A 132 -1.13 13.30 -17.83
C GLY A 132 0.30 13.09 -17.34
N GLY A 133 0.48 12.79 -16.05
CA GLY A 133 1.74 12.32 -15.49
C GLY A 133 2.91 13.30 -15.65
N VAL A 134 4.07 12.74 -15.97
CA VAL A 134 5.34 13.48 -16.01
C VAL A 134 5.43 14.35 -17.26
N GLU A 135 4.83 13.89 -18.35
CA GLU A 135 4.76 14.56 -19.64
C GLU A 135 3.97 15.86 -19.54
N GLU A 136 2.76 15.81 -18.97
CA GLU A 136 1.93 17.00 -18.75
C GLU A 136 2.60 17.98 -17.78
N ALA A 137 3.18 17.47 -16.69
CA ALA A 137 3.93 18.31 -15.75
C ALA A 137 5.12 19.01 -16.42
N ALA A 138 5.85 18.32 -17.31
CA ALA A 138 6.96 18.89 -18.05
C ALA A 138 6.50 19.98 -19.03
N ALA A 139 5.40 19.76 -19.76
CA ALA A 139 4.82 20.74 -20.67
C ALA A 139 4.44 22.04 -19.93
N GLN A 140 3.70 21.92 -18.82
CA GLN A 140 3.30 23.08 -18.00
C GLN A 140 4.50 23.86 -17.44
N LEU A 141 5.55 23.16 -17.03
CA LEU A 141 6.78 23.78 -16.54
C LEU A 141 7.53 24.57 -17.62
N ILE A 142 7.49 24.11 -18.86
CA ILE A 142 8.09 24.82 -20.00
C ILE A 142 7.26 26.07 -20.32
N GLU A 143 5.94 25.93 -20.41
CA GLU A 143 5.03 27.05 -20.73
C GLU A 143 5.05 28.15 -19.65
N SER A 144 5.10 27.78 -18.36
CA SER A 144 5.18 28.75 -17.25
C SER A 144 6.50 29.53 -17.16
N ARG A 145 7.50 29.16 -17.97
CA ARG A 145 8.82 29.80 -18.03
C ARG A 145 8.97 30.73 -19.23
N GLU A 146 8.01 30.76 -20.16
CA GLU A 146 7.98 31.82 -21.18
C GLU A 146 7.43 33.11 -20.54
N PRO A 147 8.12 34.26 -20.72
CA PRO A 147 7.79 35.53 -20.07
C PRO A 147 6.49 36.19 -20.54
#